data_AF-A0A0P9LNT5-F1
#
_entry.id   AF-A0A0P9LNT5-F1
#
_cell.length_a   1.000
_cell.length_b   1.000
_cell.length_c   1.000
_cell.angle_alpha   90.00
_cell.angle_beta   90.00
_cell.angle_gamma   90.00
#
_symmetry.space_group_name_H-M   'P 1'
#
loop_
_entity.id
_entity.type
_entity.pdbx_description
1 polymer ?
#
loop_
_entity_poly.entity_id
_entity_poly.type
_entity_poly.pdbx_seq_one_letter_code
_entity_poly.pdbx_strand_id
1 'polypeptide(L)'
;GAVQFRVNRVLKPHSYITQYRESDSHFIRRLLEHEGLFFYFEHTADSHKLVIMDDSTVLTPLPEQPQIRFHTASVTETADSITSWTSAREFQPSKISVQTFDYRQPNNRIPVTMNSLNQQGDVPSFELYDYMGQYTHGTPADGEMLVRNRIEALELKGKTFVGLSNCRALRPGHTFELTQHYEHDAGSAEDRQFLVMSIEHRGSNNYTSDSQAGYANKFYSVRKKIKFRPQMDLLKPGISGPQTAIVVGPPGEEIYTDEMGRVKVQFHWDRYGKFEDKSSC
;
A
#
# COMPACT_ATOMS: atom_id res chain seq x y z
N GLY A 1 16.28 -0.62 14.34
CA GLY A 1 14.81 -0.43 14.32
C GLY A 1 14.13 -1.77 14.46
N ALA A 2 13.00 -1.82 15.16
CA ALA A 2 12.18 -3.02 15.25
C ALA A 2 11.20 -3.10 14.08
N VAL A 3 10.79 -4.30 13.68
CA VAL A 3 9.70 -4.54 12.72
C VAL A 3 8.57 -5.23 13.47
N GLN A 4 7.33 -4.76 13.27
CA GLN A 4 6.14 -5.35 13.87
C GLN A 4 5.07 -5.58 12.79
N PHE A 5 4.55 -6.80 12.74
CA PHE A 5 3.38 -7.14 11.92
C PHE A 5 2.11 -7.04 12.76
N ARG A 6 1.13 -6.26 12.29
CA ARG A 6 -0.23 -6.18 12.82
C ARG A 6 -1.20 -6.49 11.68
N VAL A 7 -1.10 -7.72 11.20
CA VAL A 7 -1.87 -8.24 10.05
C VAL A 7 -2.93 -9.19 10.62
N ASN A 8 -4.20 -8.94 10.31
CA ASN A 8 -5.31 -9.72 10.84
C ASN A 8 -5.66 -10.93 9.97
N ARG A 9 -5.29 -10.91 8.70
CA ARG A 9 -5.54 -12.00 7.76
C ARG A 9 -4.37 -12.97 7.65
N VAL A 10 -4.66 -14.21 7.28
CA VAL A 10 -3.63 -15.19 6.90
C VAL A 10 -3.14 -14.86 5.50
N LEU A 11 -1.82 -14.73 5.33
CA LEU A 11 -1.20 -14.50 4.03
C LEU A 11 -0.94 -15.83 3.32
N LYS A 12 -1.09 -15.82 2.00
CA LYS A 12 -0.87 -17.01 1.18
C LYS A 12 0.63 -17.35 1.13
N PRO A 13 1.02 -18.62 1.36
CA PRO A 13 2.37 -19.05 1.07
C PRO A 13 2.59 -19.10 -0.45
N HIS A 14 3.71 -18.55 -0.90
CA HIS A 14 4.11 -18.61 -2.30
C HIS A 14 5.07 -19.79 -2.51
N SER A 15 4.85 -20.58 -3.56
CA SER A 15 5.71 -21.72 -3.89
C SER A 15 7.09 -21.30 -4.39
N TYR A 16 7.18 -20.14 -5.06
CA TYR A 16 8.43 -19.59 -5.58
C TYR A 16 8.34 -18.08 -5.74
N ILE A 17 9.30 -17.34 -5.20
CA ILE A 17 9.45 -15.90 -5.38
C ILE A 17 10.92 -15.62 -5.68
N THR A 18 11.17 -14.77 -6.68
CA THR A 18 12.51 -14.34 -7.05
C THR A 18 12.66 -12.85 -6.83
N GLN A 19 13.74 -12.43 -6.18
CA GLN A 19 14.28 -11.09 -6.25
C GLN A 19 15.30 -11.05 -7.38
N TYR A 20 14.99 -10.37 -8.48
CA TYR A 20 15.84 -10.36 -9.67
C TYR A 20 16.15 -8.93 -10.12
N ARG A 21 17.43 -8.56 -10.10
CA ARG A 21 17.93 -7.23 -10.52
C ARG A 21 17.15 -6.05 -9.91
N GLU A 22 16.77 -6.18 -8.64
CA GLU A 22 16.10 -5.14 -7.86
C GLU A 22 16.72 -5.03 -6.46
N SER A 23 16.59 -3.85 -5.83
CA SER A 23 17.04 -3.66 -4.45
C SER A 23 16.11 -4.34 -3.46
N ASP A 24 16.62 -4.64 -2.26
CA ASP A 24 15.83 -5.26 -1.19
C ASP A 24 14.59 -4.43 -0.84
N SER A 25 14.73 -3.10 -0.82
CA SER A 25 13.60 -2.20 -0.57
C SER A 25 12.56 -2.27 -1.67
N HIS A 26 12.95 -2.40 -2.94
CA HIS A 26 12.01 -2.51 -4.05
C HIS A 26 11.25 -3.85 -3.97
N PHE A 27 11.98 -4.93 -3.73
CA PHE A 27 11.43 -6.27 -3.57
C PHE A 27 10.38 -6.34 -2.45
N ILE A 28 10.74 -5.85 -1.25
CA ILE A 28 9.82 -5.85 -0.10
C ILE A 28 8.58 -5.02 -0.40
N ARG A 29 8.72 -3.79 -0.92
CA ARG A 29 7.58 -2.91 -1.19
C ARG A 29 6.64 -3.47 -2.25
N ARG A 30 7.18 -4.05 -3.33
CA ARG A 30 6.38 -4.75 -4.35
C ARG A 30 5.57 -5.91 -3.76
N LEU A 31 6.16 -6.67 -2.83
CA LEU A 31 5.43 -7.76 -2.16
C LEU A 31 4.33 -7.23 -1.23
N LEU A 32 4.63 -6.16 -0.47
CA LEU A 32 3.62 -5.50 0.35
C LEU A 32 2.48 -4.95 -0.51
N GLU A 33 2.78 -4.31 -1.64
CA GLU A 33 1.80 -3.83 -2.61
C GLU A 33 0.90 -4.92 -3.15
N HIS A 34 1.49 -6.03 -3.58
CA HIS A 34 0.75 -7.19 -4.08
C HIS A 34 -0.20 -7.78 -3.02
N GLU A 35 0.29 -7.87 -1.79
CA GLU A 35 -0.51 -8.32 -0.65
C GLU A 35 -1.39 -7.18 -0.08
N GLY A 36 -1.46 -5.99 -0.68
CA GLY A 36 -2.25 -4.88 -0.15
C GLY A 36 -1.88 -4.47 1.27
N LEU A 37 -0.67 -4.79 1.71
CA LEU A 37 -0.10 -4.43 3.00
C LEU A 37 0.57 -3.07 2.90
N PHE A 38 0.49 -2.28 3.96
CA PHE A 38 1.18 -1.01 4.05
C PHE A 38 1.98 -0.92 5.34
N PHE A 39 2.83 0.10 5.44
CA PHE A 39 3.55 0.37 6.66
C PHE A 39 3.63 1.86 6.99
N TYR A 40 3.85 2.14 8.27
CA TYR A 40 4.25 3.45 8.77
C TYR A 40 5.29 3.26 9.88
N PHE A 41 5.84 4.37 10.36
CA PHE A 41 6.83 4.35 11.43
C PHE A 41 6.25 4.91 12.72
N GLU A 42 6.40 4.15 13.80
CA GLU A 42 6.23 4.65 15.16
C GLU A 42 7.59 5.13 15.66
N HIS A 43 7.64 6.38 16.14
CA HIS A 43 8.85 7.01 16.65
C HIS A 43 8.73 7.24 18.16
N THR A 44 9.83 7.01 18.85
CA THR A 44 10.08 7.41 20.24
C THR A 44 11.34 8.27 20.26
N ALA A 45 11.67 8.88 21.40
CA ALA A 45 12.89 9.70 21.51
C ALA A 45 14.16 8.94 21.08
N ASP A 46 14.23 7.64 21.41
CA ASP A 46 15.47 6.85 21.26
C ASP A 46 15.36 5.72 20.20
N SER A 47 14.20 5.55 19.56
CA SER A 47 13.97 4.40 18.67
C SER A 47 12.87 4.66 17.63
N HIS A 48 12.93 3.90 16.54
CA HIS A 48 11.90 3.84 15.51
C HIS A 48 11.52 2.37 15.24
N LYS A 49 10.25 2.16 14.91
CA LYS A 49 9.69 0.86 14.60
C LYS A 49 8.85 0.93 13.33
N LEU A 50 9.13 0.04 12.39
CA LEU A 50 8.34 -0.15 11.18
C LEU A 50 7.16 -1.07 11.51
N VAL A 51 5.94 -0.57 11.31
CA VAL A 51 4.69 -1.31 11.59
C VAL A 51 4.02 -1.64 10.26
N ILE A 52 3.85 -2.93 9.96
CA ILE A 52 3.16 -3.43 8.75
C ILE A 52 1.73 -3.82 9.11
N MET A 53 0.75 -3.36 8.33
CA MET A 53 -0.68 -3.56 8.60
C MET A 53 -1.47 -3.89 7.32
N ASP A 54 -2.66 -4.48 7.52
CA ASP A 54 -3.64 -4.80 6.47
C ASP A 54 -4.99 -4.08 6.64
N ASP A 55 -5.16 -3.26 7.68
CA ASP A 55 -6.36 -2.44 7.85
C ASP A 55 -5.99 -1.06 8.41
N SER A 56 -6.26 0.00 7.65
CA SER A 56 -5.99 1.37 8.06
C SER A 56 -7.11 1.98 8.90
N THR A 57 -8.30 1.38 8.90
CA THR A 57 -9.47 1.93 9.61
C THR A 57 -9.32 1.84 11.13
N VAL A 58 -8.47 0.92 11.59
CA VAL A 58 -8.14 0.73 13.01
C VAL A 58 -7.00 1.63 13.50
N LEU A 59 -6.41 2.45 12.63
CA LEU A 59 -5.38 3.41 13.04
C LEU A 59 -5.98 4.43 14.01
N THR A 60 -5.20 4.74 15.04
CA THR A 60 -5.66 5.54 16.17
C THR A 60 -5.57 7.04 15.88
N PRO A 61 -6.39 7.86 16.55
CA PRO A 61 -6.22 9.29 16.53
C PRO A 61 -4.84 9.75 17.00
N LEU A 62 -4.44 10.95 16.60
CA LEU A 62 -3.28 11.63 17.15
C LEU A 62 -3.42 11.73 18.68
N PRO A 63 -2.48 11.15 19.46
CA PRO A 63 -2.54 11.19 20.92
C PRO A 63 -2.53 12.59 21.50
N GLU A 64 -1.74 13.50 20.91
CA GLU A 64 -1.51 14.84 21.43
C GLU A 64 -2.60 15.83 21.01
N GLN A 65 -3.21 15.62 19.84
CA GLN A 65 -4.24 16.50 19.30
C GLN A 65 -5.20 15.75 18.36
N PRO A 66 -6.15 14.97 18.90
CA PRO A 66 -7.05 14.12 18.10
C PRO A 66 -8.08 14.93 17.31
N GLN A 67 -8.40 16.15 17.74
CA GLN A 67 -9.30 17.08 17.05
C GLN A 67 -8.53 18.35 16.67
N ILE A 68 -8.60 18.74 15.40
CA ILE A 68 -7.91 19.91 14.87
C ILE A 68 -8.93 20.82 14.20
N ARG A 69 -9.02 22.06 14.67
CA ARG A 69 -9.93 23.05 14.11
C ARG A 69 -9.41 23.65 12.82
N PHE A 70 -10.32 24.01 11.95
CA PHE A 70 -10.07 24.86 10.79
C PHE A 70 -10.17 26.33 11.20
N HIS A 71 -9.03 27.01 11.29
CA HIS A 71 -8.98 28.41 11.73
C HIS A 71 -7.70 29.09 11.24
N THR A 72 -7.74 30.42 11.15
CA THR A 72 -6.52 31.21 10.88
C THR A 72 -5.48 30.98 11.98
N ALA A 73 -4.20 30.96 11.61
CA ALA A 73 -3.13 30.93 12.60
C ALA A 73 -2.94 32.34 13.15
N SER A 74 -3.43 32.61 14.36
CA SER A 74 -3.14 33.84 15.11
C SER A 74 -2.20 33.54 16.28
N VAL A 75 -1.34 34.49 16.63
CA VAL A 75 -0.38 34.38 17.74
C VAL A 75 -1.09 34.24 19.10
N THR A 76 -2.36 34.65 19.18
CA THR A 76 -3.20 34.55 20.39
C THR A 76 -3.80 33.16 20.60
N GLU A 77 -3.57 32.23 19.67
CA GLU A 77 -4.24 30.94 19.67
C GLU A 77 -3.51 29.93 20.57
N THR A 78 -4.28 29.22 21.39
CA THR A 78 -3.76 28.28 22.39
C THR A 78 -3.49 26.88 21.84
N ALA A 79 -4.03 26.56 20.67
CA ALA A 79 -3.89 25.27 20.01
C ALA A 79 -3.60 25.43 18.52
N ASP A 80 -2.72 24.56 18.01
CA ASP A 80 -2.38 24.49 16.60
C ASP A 80 -3.65 24.21 15.74
N SER A 81 -3.72 24.75 14.53
CA SER A 81 -4.88 24.69 13.64
C SER A 81 -4.52 24.33 12.21
N ILE A 82 -5.53 23.89 11.45
CA ILE A 82 -5.46 23.79 9.99
C ILE A 82 -5.90 25.14 9.42
N THR A 83 -5.05 25.74 8.60
CA THR A 83 -5.24 27.10 8.06
C THR A 83 -5.72 27.10 6.62
N SER A 84 -5.49 26.00 5.90
CA SER A 84 -6.00 25.79 4.54
C SER A 84 -6.44 24.34 4.39
N TRP A 85 -7.53 24.15 3.66
CA TRP A 85 -8.11 22.85 3.38
C TRP A 85 -8.58 22.82 1.93
N THR A 86 -8.17 21.80 1.18
CA THR A 86 -8.55 21.63 -0.22
C THR A 86 -8.89 20.17 -0.46
N SER A 87 -10.02 19.91 -1.10
CA SER A 87 -10.38 18.56 -1.55
C SER A 87 -10.18 18.42 -3.05
N ALA A 88 -9.70 17.27 -3.49
CA ALA A 88 -9.61 16.89 -4.89
C ALA A 88 -10.41 15.60 -5.12
N ARG A 89 -11.04 15.48 -6.29
CA ARG A 89 -11.67 14.26 -6.77
C ARG A 89 -11.08 13.89 -8.12
N GLU A 90 -10.87 12.60 -8.31
CA GLU A 90 -10.42 12.02 -9.56
C GLU A 90 -11.38 10.92 -9.96
N PHE A 91 -11.71 10.82 -11.24
CA PHE A 91 -12.52 9.72 -11.75
C PHE A 91 -11.73 8.40 -11.64
N GLN A 92 -12.38 7.37 -11.11
CA GLN A 92 -11.80 6.04 -10.92
C GLN A 92 -12.64 4.96 -11.61
N PRO A 93 -12.05 3.83 -12.02
CA PRO A 93 -12.81 2.67 -12.49
C PRO A 93 -13.86 2.21 -11.46
N SER A 94 -15.05 1.86 -11.94
CA SER A 94 -16.16 1.36 -11.12
C SER A 94 -16.14 -0.16 -10.97
N LYS A 95 -15.33 -0.85 -11.77
CA LYS A 95 -15.25 -2.31 -11.79
C LYS A 95 -13.85 -2.78 -12.20
N ILE A 96 -13.36 -3.82 -11.55
CA ILE A 96 -12.13 -4.52 -11.94
C ILE A 96 -12.46 -5.98 -12.21
N SER A 97 -11.92 -6.52 -13.31
CA SER A 97 -12.02 -7.93 -13.68
C SER A 97 -10.64 -8.52 -13.99
N VAL A 98 -10.37 -9.71 -13.50
CA VAL A 98 -9.12 -10.45 -13.77
C VAL A 98 -9.39 -11.89 -14.14
N GLN A 99 -8.44 -12.48 -14.86
CA GLN A 99 -8.44 -13.90 -15.18
C GLN A 99 -7.03 -14.47 -15.05
N THR A 100 -6.94 -15.74 -14.72
CA THR A 100 -5.71 -16.53 -14.62
C THR A 100 -5.74 -17.70 -15.60
N PHE A 101 -4.56 -18.28 -15.83
CA PHE A 101 -4.40 -19.54 -16.55
C PHE A 101 -3.46 -20.46 -15.76
N ASP A 102 -3.83 -21.73 -15.63
CA ASP A 102 -3.03 -22.80 -15.04
C ASP A 102 -2.92 -23.95 -16.03
N TYR A 103 -1.70 -24.28 -16.50
CA TYR A 103 -1.49 -25.40 -17.42
C TYR A 103 -1.81 -26.77 -16.81
N ARG A 104 -1.83 -26.90 -15.48
CA ARG A 104 -2.23 -28.13 -14.79
C ARG A 104 -3.73 -28.37 -14.93
N GLN A 105 -4.50 -27.31 -15.17
CA GLN A 105 -5.95 -27.33 -15.32
C GLN A 105 -6.39 -26.38 -16.46
N PRO A 106 -6.01 -26.64 -17.73
CA PRO A 106 -6.10 -25.65 -18.81
C PRO A 106 -7.54 -25.25 -19.17
N ASN A 107 -8.51 -26.10 -18.84
CA ASN A 107 -9.94 -25.84 -19.07
C ASN A 107 -10.62 -25.17 -17.85
N ASN A 108 -9.94 -25.04 -16.72
CA ASN A 108 -10.48 -24.43 -15.51
C ASN A 108 -10.28 -22.91 -15.55
N ARG A 109 -11.31 -22.19 -16.01
CA ARG A 109 -11.30 -20.73 -16.01
C ARG A 109 -11.73 -20.21 -14.63
N ILE A 110 -10.94 -19.29 -14.07
CA ILE A 110 -11.22 -18.66 -12.78
C ILE A 110 -11.30 -17.14 -12.98
N PRO A 111 -12.36 -16.62 -13.62
CA PRO A 111 -12.57 -15.17 -13.71
C PRO A 111 -13.01 -14.63 -12.34
N VAL A 112 -12.52 -13.45 -11.98
CA VAL A 112 -12.96 -12.73 -10.78
C VAL A 112 -13.24 -11.30 -11.13
N THR A 113 -14.37 -10.79 -10.66
CA THR A 113 -14.82 -9.41 -10.89
C THR A 113 -15.28 -8.79 -9.57
N MET A 114 -14.96 -7.52 -9.35
CA MET A 114 -15.44 -6.74 -8.21
C MET A 114 -15.88 -5.36 -8.65
N ASN A 115 -17.01 -4.90 -8.10
CA ASN A 115 -17.49 -3.54 -8.27
C ASN A 115 -16.97 -2.66 -7.13
N SER A 116 -16.68 -1.40 -7.46
CA SER A 116 -16.26 -0.40 -6.47
C SER A 116 -17.45 0.02 -5.61
N LEU A 117 -17.19 0.27 -4.34
CA LEU A 117 -18.15 0.88 -3.41
C LEU A 117 -18.20 2.40 -3.54
N ASN A 118 -17.24 3.02 -4.23
CA ASN A 118 -17.17 4.47 -4.39
C ASN A 118 -18.27 4.98 -5.33
N GLN A 119 -19.15 5.83 -4.81
CA GLN A 119 -20.19 6.51 -5.57
C GLN A 119 -19.64 7.81 -6.15
N GLN A 120 -19.50 7.85 -7.47
CA GLN A 120 -18.81 8.93 -8.20
C GLN A 120 -19.76 9.95 -8.85
N GLY A 121 -21.06 9.87 -8.54
CA GLY A 121 -22.09 10.73 -9.12
C GLY A 121 -22.55 10.24 -10.49
N ASP A 122 -23.02 11.16 -11.33
CA ASP A 122 -23.49 10.89 -12.68
C ASP A 122 -22.31 10.78 -13.65
N VAL A 123 -21.58 9.66 -13.55
CA VAL A 123 -20.44 9.34 -14.42
C VAL A 123 -20.63 7.96 -15.04
N PRO A 124 -20.14 7.74 -16.28
CA PRO A 124 -20.20 6.43 -16.90
C PRO A 124 -19.48 5.36 -16.08
N SER A 125 -20.04 4.16 -16.06
CA SER A 125 -19.37 3.00 -15.47
C SER A 125 -18.20 2.58 -16.36
N PHE A 126 -17.02 2.41 -15.77
CA PHE A 126 -15.79 2.04 -16.47
C PHE A 126 -15.15 0.81 -15.84
N GLU A 127 -14.87 -0.19 -16.68
CA GLU A 127 -14.23 -1.44 -16.28
C GLU A 127 -12.75 -1.43 -16.61
N LEU A 128 -11.94 -1.86 -15.64
CA LEU A 128 -10.56 -2.25 -15.86
C LEU A 128 -10.47 -3.77 -15.90
N TYR A 129 -10.18 -4.34 -17.07
CA TYR A 129 -9.84 -5.75 -17.22
C TYR A 129 -8.32 -5.93 -17.30
N ASP A 130 -7.78 -6.90 -16.59
CA ASP A 130 -6.34 -7.20 -16.60
C ASP A 130 -6.05 -8.70 -16.58
N TYR A 131 -5.15 -9.13 -17.45
CA TYR A 131 -4.58 -10.48 -17.47
C TYR A 131 -3.11 -10.39 -17.04
N MET A 132 -2.84 -10.65 -15.76
CA MET A 132 -1.50 -10.49 -15.17
C MET A 132 -0.57 -11.68 -15.43
N GLY A 133 -0.96 -12.57 -16.35
CA GLY A 133 -0.21 -13.75 -16.70
C GLY A 133 -0.71 -15.02 -16.03
N GLN A 134 0.02 -16.09 -16.27
CA GLN A 134 -0.27 -17.41 -15.73
C GLN A 134 -0.05 -17.42 -14.22
N TYR A 135 -0.81 -18.23 -13.49
CA TYR A 135 -0.67 -18.38 -12.03
C TYR A 135 -0.91 -17.12 -11.19
N THR A 136 -1.57 -16.11 -11.75
CA THR A 136 -1.93 -14.87 -11.02
C THR A 136 -2.69 -15.21 -9.72
N HIS A 137 -3.66 -16.11 -9.82
CA HIS A 137 -4.36 -16.71 -8.69
C HIS A 137 -4.66 -18.19 -8.99
N GLY A 138 -4.74 -19.01 -7.94
CA GLY A 138 -5.03 -20.45 -8.07
C GLY A 138 -6.45 -20.81 -7.65
N THR A 139 -7.14 -19.94 -6.92
CA THR A 139 -8.51 -20.14 -6.43
C THR A 139 -9.33 -18.86 -6.64
N PRO A 140 -10.67 -18.93 -6.69
CA PRO A 140 -11.52 -17.74 -6.71
C PRO A 140 -11.23 -16.78 -5.56
N ALA A 141 -11.03 -17.30 -4.34
CA ALA A 141 -10.76 -16.50 -3.14
C ALA A 141 -9.44 -15.70 -3.25
N ASP A 142 -8.38 -16.30 -3.79
CA ASP A 142 -7.12 -15.60 -4.06
C ASP A 142 -7.33 -14.45 -5.05
N GLY A 143 -8.09 -14.70 -6.12
CA GLY A 143 -8.42 -13.69 -7.13
C GLY A 143 -9.28 -12.57 -6.54
N GLU A 144 -10.24 -12.89 -5.68
CA GLU A 144 -11.08 -11.91 -4.98
C GLU A 144 -10.23 -10.99 -4.10
N MET A 145 -9.24 -11.54 -3.39
CA MET A 145 -8.33 -10.74 -2.57
C MET A 145 -7.45 -9.83 -3.42
N LEU A 146 -6.94 -10.31 -4.55
CA LEU A 146 -6.15 -9.49 -5.48
C LEU A 146 -6.97 -8.33 -6.02
N VAL A 147 -8.18 -8.61 -6.52
CA VAL A 147 -9.08 -7.59 -7.08
C VAL A 147 -9.52 -6.61 -5.98
N ARG A 148 -9.81 -7.10 -4.77
CA ARG A 148 -10.15 -6.27 -3.60
C ARG A 148 -9.05 -5.29 -3.26
N ASN A 149 -7.81 -5.76 -3.13
CA ASN A 149 -6.67 -4.89 -2.82
C ASN A 149 -6.53 -3.79 -3.88
N ARG A 150 -6.73 -4.13 -5.16
CA ARG A 150 -6.59 -3.19 -6.28
C ARG A 150 -7.73 -2.18 -6.36
N ILE A 151 -8.98 -2.61 -6.14
CA ILE A 151 -10.13 -1.70 -6.19
C ILE A 151 -10.14 -0.74 -5.01
N GLU A 152 -9.84 -1.23 -3.79
CA GLU A 152 -9.69 -0.39 -2.59
C GLU A 152 -8.55 0.64 -2.78
N ALA A 153 -7.47 0.27 -3.48
CA ALA A 153 -6.39 1.22 -3.82
C ALA A 153 -6.87 2.35 -4.74
N LEU A 154 -7.71 2.05 -5.75
CA LEU A 154 -8.25 3.07 -6.65
C LEU A 154 -9.29 3.95 -5.95
N GLU A 155 -10.14 3.37 -5.11
CA GLU A 155 -11.15 4.10 -4.33
C GLU A 155 -10.55 5.23 -3.49
N LEU A 156 -9.35 4.99 -2.95
CA LEU A 156 -8.57 5.97 -2.21
C LEU A 156 -8.30 7.26 -3.00
N LYS A 157 -8.01 7.14 -4.32
CA LYS A 157 -7.74 8.28 -5.21
C LYS A 157 -9.01 9.06 -5.56
N GLY A 158 -10.19 8.45 -5.42
CA GLY A 158 -11.46 9.05 -5.79
C GLY A 158 -11.79 10.34 -5.04
N LYS A 159 -11.37 10.49 -3.78
CA LYS A 159 -11.47 11.74 -3.03
C LYS A 159 -10.36 11.88 -2.01
N THR A 160 -9.58 12.96 -2.14
CA THR A 160 -8.40 13.22 -1.32
C THR A 160 -8.40 14.64 -0.78
N PHE A 161 -7.57 14.90 0.23
CA PHE A 161 -7.53 16.19 0.92
C PHE A 161 -6.09 16.63 1.16
N VAL A 162 -5.84 17.91 0.89
CA VAL A 162 -4.56 18.58 1.16
C VAL A 162 -4.82 19.71 2.14
N GLY A 163 -4.01 19.80 3.19
CA GLY A 163 -4.10 20.85 4.18
C GLY A 163 -2.76 21.54 4.44
N LEU A 164 -2.84 22.81 4.82
CA LEU A 164 -1.74 23.54 5.45
C LEU A 164 -2.06 23.72 6.93
N SER A 165 -1.07 23.56 7.81
CA SER A 165 -1.28 23.71 9.24
C SER A 165 -0.02 24.17 9.96
N ASN A 166 -0.18 24.61 11.20
CA ASN A 166 0.92 24.72 12.16
C ASN A 166 0.89 23.58 13.20
N CYS A 167 0.10 22.52 12.97
CA CYS A 167 -0.05 21.40 13.91
C CYS A 167 1.18 20.51 13.98
N ARG A 168 1.86 20.52 15.13
CA ARG A 168 3.08 19.74 15.37
C ARG A 168 2.82 18.26 15.63
N ALA A 169 1.60 17.91 16.04
CA ALA A 169 1.22 16.53 16.32
C ALA A 169 1.05 15.70 15.05
N LEU A 170 0.66 16.32 13.92
CA LEU A 170 0.38 15.62 12.67
C LEU A 170 1.55 14.73 12.23
N ARG A 171 1.26 13.46 11.98
CA ARG A 171 2.20 12.46 11.49
C ARG A 171 1.47 11.34 10.75
N PRO A 172 2.09 10.69 9.74
CA PRO A 172 1.46 9.60 9.01
C PRO A 172 1.13 8.41 9.92
N GLY A 173 0.13 7.62 9.52
CA GLY A 173 -0.30 6.45 10.28
C GLY A 173 -1.20 6.78 11.49
N HIS A 174 -1.64 8.03 11.62
CA HIS A 174 -2.59 8.47 12.65
C HIS A 174 -3.75 9.22 12.01
N THR A 175 -4.87 9.27 12.74
CA THR A 175 -6.08 9.97 12.29
C THR A 175 -6.31 11.26 13.06
N PHE A 176 -7.12 12.18 12.53
CA PHE A 176 -7.62 13.34 13.26
C PHE A 176 -9.08 13.61 12.87
N GLU A 177 -9.83 14.29 13.74
CA GLU A 177 -11.12 14.87 13.41
C GLU A 177 -10.94 16.36 13.04
N LEU A 178 -11.41 16.75 11.86
CA LEU A 178 -11.47 18.16 11.45
C LEU A 178 -12.72 18.82 12.06
N THR A 179 -12.56 19.94 12.75
CA THR A 179 -13.68 20.68 13.35
C THR A 179 -13.71 22.13 12.85
N GLN A 180 -14.85 22.82 12.99
CA GLN A 180 -15.01 24.23 12.63
C GLN A 180 -14.83 24.48 11.12
N HIS A 181 -15.04 23.46 10.28
CA HIS A 181 -14.97 23.60 8.83
C HIS A 181 -16.38 23.60 8.23
N TYR A 182 -16.74 24.71 7.58
CA TYR A 182 -18.08 24.98 7.05
C TYR A 182 -18.70 23.83 6.22
N GLU A 183 -17.93 23.13 5.39
CA GLU A 183 -18.40 21.97 4.63
C GLU A 183 -18.53 20.66 5.43
N HIS A 184 -17.65 20.41 6.41
CA HIS A 184 -17.59 19.09 7.08
C HIS A 184 -18.40 19.06 8.38
N ASP A 185 -18.62 20.22 9.01
CA ASP A 185 -19.43 20.33 10.23
C ASP A 185 -20.91 20.00 9.98
N ALA A 186 -21.40 20.19 8.75
CA ALA A 186 -22.75 19.77 8.34
C ALA A 186 -22.91 18.25 8.22
N GLY A 187 -21.80 17.50 8.14
CA GLY A 187 -21.78 16.04 8.01
C GLY A 187 -21.73 15.29 9.33
N SER A 188 -21.67 13.96 9.23
CA SER A 188 -21.49 13.09 10.40
C SER A 188 -20.08 13.24 11.00
N ALA A 189 -19.93 12.88 12.29
CA ALA A 189 -18.60 12.84 12.92
C ALA A 189 -17.63 11.89 12.20
N GLU A 190 -18.13 10.78 11.64
CA GLU A 190 -17.32 9.86 10.84
C GLU A 190 -16.78 10.51 9.56
N ASP A 191 -17.57 11.37 8.92
CA ASP A 191 -17.14 12.17 7.77
C ASP A 191 -16.18 13.31 8.13
N ARG A 192 -15.94 13.56 9.41
CA ARG A 192 -14.92 14.51 9.86
C ARG A 192 -13.60 13.84 10.21
N GLN A 193 -13.51 12.51 10.13
CA GLN A 193 -12.29 11.76 10.45
C GLN A 193 -11.43 11.50 9.22
N PHE A 194 -10.16 11.87 9.33
CA PHE A 194 -9.18 11.76 8.25
C PHE A 194 -7.94 11.00 8.70
N LEU A 195 -7.37 10.18 7.82
CA LEU A 195 -6.10 9.51 7.98
C LEU A 195 -4.99 10.35 7.33
N VAL A 196 -3.94 10.67 8.09
CA VAL A 196 -2.75 11.36 7.57
C VAL A 196 -1.91 10.36 6.78
N MET A 197 -1.73 10.64 5.49
CA MET A 197 -1.03 9.78 4.55
C MET A 197 0.42 10.23 4.34
N SER A 198 0.65 11.53 4.23
CA SER A 198 1.99 12.11 4.17
C SER A 198 2.00 13.53 4.72
N ILE A 199 3.18 13.99 5.12
CA ILE A 199 3.39 15.34 5.66
C ILE A 199 4.79 15.85 5.30
N GLU A 200 4.87 17.13 4.97
CA GLU A 200 6.10 17.90 4.76
C GLU A 200 6.17 18.97 5.86
N HIS A 201 7.21 18.92 6.69
CA HIS A 201 7.42 19.88 7.77
C HIS A 201 8.39 20.98 7.34
N ARG A 202 8.13 22.23 7.77
CA ARG A 202 9.03 23.38 7.63
C ARG A 202 9.14 24.08 8.97
N GLY A 203 10.36 24.15 9.49
CA GLY A 203 10.69 24.84 10.74
C GLY A 203 11.82 25.84 10.53
N SER A 204 11.70 27.01 11.15
CA SER A 204 12.76 28.02 11.25
C SER A 204 12.99 28.37 12.71
N ASN A 205 14.26 28.58 13.08
CA ASN A 205 14.67 29.03 14.41
C ASN A 205 15.26 30.44 14.32
N ASN A 206 15.18 31.20 15.41
CA ASN A 206 15.65 32.56 15.55
C ASN A 206 16.87 32.70 16.48
N TYR A 207 17.60 31.62 16.72
CA TYR A 207 18.74 31.61 17.65
C TYR A 207 19.85 32.62 17.29
N THR A 208 19.98 32.96 16.01
CA THR A 208 21.03 33.87 15.50
C THR A 208 20.47 35.06 14.71
N SER A 209 19.14 35.28 14.72
CA SER A 209 18.48 36.32 13.94
C SER A 209 17.28 36.90 14.68
N ASP A 210 16.99 38.19 14.48
CA ASP A 210 15.80 38.87 15.04
C ASP A 210 14.47 38.46 14.36
N SER A 211 14.51 37.49 13.42
CA SER A 211 13.31 36.94 12.80
C SER A 211 12.47 36.13 13.79
N GLN A 212 11.16 35.99 13.58
CA GLN A 212 10.37 35.07 14.40
C GLN A 212 10.66 33.61 14.02
N ALA A 213 10.81 32.74 15.03
CA ALA A 213 10.78 31.30 14.83
C ALA A 213 9.40 30.88 14.29
N GLY A 214 9.38 29.89 13.40
CA GLY A 214 8.16 29.50 12.71
C GLY A 214 8.09 27.99 12.49
N TYR A 215 6.88 27.47 12.51
CA TYR A 215 6.61 26.09 12.11
C TYR A 215 5.34 26.05 11.25
N ALA A 216 5.43 25.31 10.15
CA ALA A 216 4.32 25.02 9.27
C ALA A 216 4.50 23.61 8.69
N ASN A 217 3.41 23.03 8.24
CA ASN A 217 3.44 21.81 7.46
C ASN A 217 2.37 21.81 6.37
N LYS A 218 2.61 20.98 5.37
CA LYS A 218 1.65 20.59 4.35
C LYS A 218 1.42 19.10 4.46
N PHE A 219 0.17 18.67 4.53
CA PHE A 219 -0.15 17.25 4.66
C PHE A 219 -1.18 16.82 3.60
N TYR A 220 -1.13 15.53 3.29
CA TYR A 220 -2.09 14.84 2.44
C TYR A 220 -2.84 13.81 3.29
N SER A 221 -4.15 13.74 3.10
CA SER A 221 -5.03 12.89 3.89
C SER A 221 -6.20 12.35 3.07
N VAL A 222 -6.80 11.29 3.61
CA VAL A 222 -7.97 10.60 3.06
C VAL A 222 -8.99 10.39 4.17
N ARG A 223 -10.25 10.09 3.85
CA ARG A 223 -11.25 9.77 4.89
C ARG A 223 -10.85 8.50 5.62
N LYS A 224 -10.92 8.48 6.96
CA LYS A 224 -10.55 7.32 7.78
C LYS A 224 -11.31 6.04 7.41
N LYS A 225 -12.60 6.19 7.07
CA LYS A 225 -13.49 5.06 6.72
C LYS A 225 -13.12 4.34 5.41
N ILE A 226 -12.34 4.99 4.55
CA ILE A 226 -11.86 4.37 3.30
C ILE A 226 -10.60 3.59 3.62
N LYS A 227 -10.61 2.29 3.32
CA LYS A 227 -9.45 1.42 3.54
C LYS A 227 -8.31 1.87 2.64
N PHE A 228 -7.15 2.10 3.26
CA PHE A 228 -5.93 2.35 2.53
C PHE A 228 -5.35 1.02 2.04
N ARG A 229 -5.15 0.95 0.73
CA ARG A 229 -4.27 0.00 0.07
C ARG A 229 -3.19 0.76 -0.67
N PRO A 230 -1.93 0.30 -0.64
CA PRO A 230 -0.91 0.90 -1.47
C PRO A 230 -1.29 0.72 -2.95
N GLN A 231 -0.85 1.67 -3.78
CA GLN A 231 -1.01 1.52 -5.23
C GLN A 231 -0.08 0.40 -5.70
N MET A 232 -0.54 -0.44 -6.63
CA MET A 232 0.28 -1.49 -7.24
C MET A 232 1.17 -0.92 -8.35
N ASP A 233 1.98 0.09 -8.02
CA ASP A 233 2.77 0.85 -8.98
C ASP A 233 4.18 0.26 -9.17
N LEU A 234 4.69 -0.53 -8.22
CA LEU A 234 6.01 -1.15 -8.33
C LEU A 234 5.98 -2.38 -9.24
N LEU A 235 6.54 -2.20 -10.43
CA LEU A 235 6.61 -3.24 -11.45
C LEU A 235 7.57 -4.35 -11.02
N LYS A 236 7.13 -5.61 -11.18
CA LYS A 236 8.03 -6.76 -11.07
C LYS A 236 9.13 -6.63 -12.13
N PRO A 237 10.43 -6.74 -11.77
CA PRO A 237 11.50 -6.72 -12.75
C PRO A 237 11.29 -7.81 -13.81
N GLY A 238 11.28 -7.40 -15.07
CA GLY A 238 11.18 -8.31 -16.20
C GLY A 238 12.52 -8.98 -16.52
N ILE A 239 12.47 -10.25 -16.93
CA ILE A 239 13.59 -10.93 -17.57
C ILE A 239 13.46 -10.67 -19.07
N SER A 240 14.34 -9.84 -19.64
CA SER A 240 14.22 -9.32 -21.01
C SER A 240 14.39 -10.37 -22.12
N GLY A 241 14.82 -11.59 -21.79
CA GLY A 241 15.00 -12.66 -22.75
C GLY A 241 15.38 -13.99 -22.10
N PRO A 242 15.49 -15.07 -22.89
CA PRO A 242 15.87 -16.37 -22.39
C PRO A 242 17.22 -16.36 -21.67
N GLN A 243 17.35 -17.23 -20.67
CA GLN A 243 18.59 -17.46 -19.95
C GLN A 243 18.92 -18.94 -20.00
N THR A 244 20.21 -19.27 -19.91
CA THR A 244 20.65 -20.64 -19.69
C THR A 244 20.73 -20.91 -18.19
N ALA A 245 20.56 -22.17 -17.82
CA ALA A 245 20.65 -22.66 -16.45
C ALA A 245 21.15 -24.11 -16.48
N ILE A 246 21.63 -24.62 -15.35
CA ILE A 246 22.08 -26.01 -15.21
C ILE A 246 20.92 -26.85 -14.68
N VAL A 247 20.62 -27.98 -15.31
CA VAL A 247 19.63 -28.94 -14.80
C VAL A 247 20.19 -29.62 -13.54
N VAL A 248 19.39 -29.66 -12.48
CA VAL A 248 19.81 -30.17 -11.16
C VAL A 248 18.80 -31.18 -10.61
N GLY A 249 19.27 -32.04 -9.72
CA GLY A 249 18.47 -33.08 -9.06
C GLY A 249 19.12 -33.53 -7.76
N PRO A 250 18.56 -34.53 -7.08
CA PRO A 250 19.15 -35.12 -5.88
C PRO A 250 20.57 -35.66 -6.15
N PRO A 251 21.46 -35.65 -5.14
CA PRO A 251 22.80 -36.21 -5.29
C PRO A 251 22.76 -37.68 -5.74
N GLY A 252 23.45 -37.99 -6.84
CA GLY A 252 23.55 -39.34 -7.40
C GLY A 252 22.47 -39.70 -8.43
N GLU A 253 21.52 -38.81 -8.71
CA GLU A 253 20.52 -39.00 -9.76
C GLU A 253 20.91 -38.26 -11.04
N GLU A 254 20.93 -38.98 -12.17
CA GLU A 254 21.20 -38.41 -13.49
C GLU A 254 19.95 -37.76 -14.11
N ILE A 255 18.77 -38.31 -13.80
CA ILE A 255 17.49 -37.88 -14.34
C ILE A 255 16.51 -37.68 -13.19
N TYR A 256 16.08 -36.43 -12.99
CA TYR A 256 15.09 -36.06 -11.98
C TYR A 256 13.98 -35.23 -12.62
N THR A 257 12.81 -35.85 -12.81
CA THR A 257 11.63 -35.23 -13.43
C THR A 257 10.37 -35.57 -12.64
N ASP A 258 9.30 -34.83 -12.89
CA ASP A 258 7.97 -35.17 -12.37
C ASP A 258 7.06 -35.81 -13.44
N GLU A 259 5.81 -36.09 -13.06
CA GLU A 259 4.77 -36.67 -13.94
C GLU A 259 4.48 -35.83 -15.21
N MET A 260 4.84 -34.54 -15.19
CA MET A 260 4.65 -33.61 -16.30
C MET A 260 5.94 -33.40 -17.12
N GLY A 261 7.00 -34.14 -16.82
CA GLY A 261 8.31 -34.00 -17.48
C GLY A 261 9.03 -32.70 -17.14
N ARG A 262 8.68 -32.04 -16.04
CA ARG A 262 9.34 -30.82 -15.56
C ARG A 262 10.65 -31.19 -14.89
N VAL A 263 11.66 -30.34 -15.06
CA VAL A 263 12.98 -30.46 -14.44
C VAL A 263 13.26 -29.25 -13.56
N LYS A 264 14.11 -29.41 -12.54
CA LYS A 264 14.61 -28.30 -11.73
C LYS A 264 15.93 -27.79 -12.32
N VAL A 265 16.16 -26.49 -12.16
CA VAL A 265 17.37 -25.83 -12.70
C VAL A 265 17.99 -24.92 -11.66
N GLN A 266 19.29 -24.67 -11.77
CA GLN A 266 19.95 -23.58 -11.06
C GLN A 266 20.44 -22.53 -12.05
N PHE A 267 20.01 -21.29 -11.84
CA PHE A 267 20.45 -20.15 -12.63
C PHE A 267 21.85 -19.72 -12.23
N HIS A 268 22.62 -19.18 -13.20
CA HIS A 268 23.99 -18.72 -12.97
C HIS A 268 24.10 -17.56 -11.98
N TRP A 269 23.02 -16.82 -11.78
CA TRP A 269 22.94 -15.70 -10.83
C TRP A 269 22.46 -16.13 -9.44
N ASP A 270 22.02 -17.38 -9.27
CA ASP A 270 21.66 -17.92 -7.96
C ASP A 270 22.93 -18.29 -7.19
N ARG A 271 23.26 -17.47 -6.20
CA ARG A 271 24.42 -17.63 -5.33
C ARG A 271 24.14 -18.50 -4.09
N TYR A 272 22.88 -18.82 -3.82
CA TYR A 272 22.46 -19.53 -2.62
C TYR A 272 22.10 -21.00 -2.88
N GLY A 273 21.69 -21.32 -4.12
CA GLY A 273 21.46 -22.69 -4.56
C GLY A 273 22.72 -23.56 -4.48
N LYS A 274 22.52 -24.84 -4.16
CA LYS A 274 23.60 -25.83 -3.95
C LYS A 274 23.77 -26.83 -5.09
N PHE A 275 23.12 -26.57 -6.22
CA PHE A 275 22.97 -27.47 -7.37
C PHE A 275 22.28 -28.79 -7.00
N GLU A 276 21.19 -28.70 -6.23
CA GLU A 276 20.43 -29.83 -5.71
C GLU A 276 18.93 -29.69 -6.07
N ASP A 277 18.11 -30.64 -5.62
CA ASP A 277 16.66 -30.70 -5.84
C ASP A 277 15.86 -29.53 -5.23
N LYS A 278 16.50 -28.61 -4.50
CA LYS A 278 15.85 -27.44 -3.90
C LYS A 278 16.23 -26.11 -4.56
N SER A 279 17.03 -26.12 -5.63
CA SER A 279 17.50 -24.88 -6.28
C SER A 279 16.40 -24.14 -7.07
N SER A 280 15.32 -24.81 -7.50
CA SER A 280 14.16 -24.15 -8.13
C SER A 280 12.84 -24.86 -7.84
N CYS A 281 11.76 -24.23 -8.31
CA CYS A 281 10.43 -24.82 -8.37
C CYS A 281 10.27 -25.86 -9.47
#